data_AF-X0WH70-F1
#
_entry.id   AF-X0WH70-F1
#
_cell.length_a   1.000
_cell.length_b   1.000
_cell.length_c   1.000
_cell.angle_alpha   90.00
_cell.angle_beta   90.00
_cell.angle_gamma   90.00
#
_symmetry.space_group_name_H-M   'P 1'
#
loop_
_entity.id
_entity.type
_entity.pdbx_description
1 polymer ?
#
loop_
_entity_poly.entity_id
_entity_poly.type
_entity_poly.pdbx_seq_one_letter_code
_entity_poly.pdbx_strand_id
1 'polypeptide(L)'
;GFDKMASIHITADWPYFTRRRAYMREQHGDPSNPPMEISPAIFQVIREHGPRSSIDFKRKDMVDWSWGKPTRLARASLEILNAMGELLIHHRVGTRRVFDLTERLLPTELISALDPNETEKDYQNWHVFRRVGGLGLASPNASEYWGAILGVNTEIRRATLKRLVDSGDLMAVAVDGVPRQTFFIRMADLPVIEAVQKKRSPRARAVFIAPLDNLLWDRNLVRRIFNFDYVWEIYKPEVERKYGYYVLPVIYGDRFVARVD
;
A
#
# COMPACT_ATOMS: atom_id res chain seq x y z
N GLY A 1 6.42 -7.79 -1.04
CA GLY A 1 4.97 -7.98 -1.22
C GLY A 1 4.34 -6.76 -1.85
N PHE A 2 3.01 -6.76 -2.01
CA PHE A 2 2.25 -5.57 -2.39
C PHE A 2 1.06 -5.42 -1.44
N ASP A 3 0.97 -4.25 -0.84
CA ASP A 3 -0.19 -3.77 -0.10
C ASP A 3 -0.67 -2.46 -0.79
N LYS A 4 -1.84 -1.94 -0.42
CA LYS A 4 -2.44 -0.78 -1.09
C LYS A 4 -1.45 0.39 -1.20
N MET A 5 -1.43 1.04 -2.37
CA MET A 5 -0.50 2.13 -2.72
C MET A 5 0.99 1.76 -2.63
N ALA A 6 1.33 0.47 -2.75
CA ALA A 6 2.70 -0.03 -2.65
C ALA A 6 3.39 0.37 -1.33
N SER A 7 2.67 0.24 -0.20
CA SER A 7 3.18 0.52 1.14
C SER A 7 4.51 -0.17 1.43
N ILE A 8 5.38 0.55 2.14
CA ILE A 8 6.61 0.01 2.70
C ILE A 8 6.24 -0.92 3.85
N HIS A 9 6.89 -2.08 3.90
CA HIS A 9 6.71 -3.08 4.95
C HIS A 9 8.06 -3.64 5.35
N ILE A 10 8.15 -4.13 6.59
CA ILE A 10 9.36 -4.78 7.08
C ILE A 10 9.61 -6.06 6.29
N THR A 11 10.88 -6.40 6.06
CA THR A 11 11.26 -7.57 5.27
C THR A 11 10.81 -8.88 5.91
N ALA A 12 10.69 -8.93 7.23
CA ALA A 12 10.15 -10.07 7.97
C ALA A 12 8.72 -10.47 7.54
N ASP A 13 7.94 -9.55 6.96
CA ASP A 13 6.61 -9.85 6.41
C ASP A 13 6.67 -10.57 5.05
N TRP A 14 7.85 -10.79 4.49
CA TRP A 14 8.04 -11.40 3.18
C TRP A 14 7.23 -12.70 2.97
N PRO A 15 7.21 -13.67 3.91
CA PRO A 15 6.50 -14.93 3.71
C PRO A 15 4.98 -14.75 3.62
N TYR A 16 4.41 -13.78 4.35
CA TYR A 16 2.97 -13.49 4.35
C TYR A 16 2.44 -12.94 3.01
N PHE A 17 3.33 -12.44 2.15
CA PHE A 17 2.98 -11.96 0.82
C PHE A 17 3.17 -13.01 -0.29
N THR A 18 3.38 -14.29 0.06
CA THR A 18 3.57 -15.38 -0.91
C THR A 18 2.40 -15.49 -1.88
N ARG A 19 1.15 -15.45 -1.39
CA ARG A 19 -0.06 -15.49 -2.25
C ARG A 19 -0.10 -14.36 -3.26
N ARG A 20 0.32 -13.16 -2.86
CA ARG A 20 0.39 -12.00 -3.77
C ARG A 20 1.44 -12.22 -4.85
N ARG A 21 2.62 -12.72 -4.50
CA ARG A 21 3.66 -13.06 -5.49
C ARG A 21 3.20 -14.16 -6.45
N ALA A 22 2.55 -15.20 -5.94
CA ALA A 22 1.98 -16.28 -6.74
C ALA A 22 0.92 -15.75 -7.73
N TYR A 23 -0.02 -14.93 -7.25
CA TYR A 23 -1.00 -14.25 -8.10
C TYR A 23 -0.33 -13.41 -9.20
N MET A 24 0.69 -12.63 -8.87
CA MET A 24 1.40 -11.83 -9.88
C MET A 24 2.10 -12.71 -10.94
N ARG A 25 2.62 -13.88 -10.54
CA ARG A 25 3.22 -14.86 -11.45
C ARG A 25 2.18 -15.50 -12.36
N GLU A 26 1.02 -15.84 -11.83
CA GLU A 26 -0.10 -16.35 -12.64
C GLU A 26 -0.58 -15.31 -13.66
N GLN A 27 -0.72 -14.04 -13.26
CA GLN A 27 -1.26 -13.00 -14.13
C GLN A 27 -0.27 -12.47 -15.18
N HIS A 28 1.03 -12.53 -14.91
CA HIS A 28 2.03 -11.83 -15.75
C HIS A 28 3.26 -12.65 -16.09
N GLY A 29 3.43 -13.84 -15.51
CA GLY A 29 4.63 -14.67 -15.65
C GLY A 29 4.67 -15.54 -16.90
N ASP A 30 3.65 -15.48 -17.78
CA ASP A 30 3.66 -16.18 -19.07
C ASP A 30 4.90 -15.76 -19.88
N PRO A 31 5.78 -16.70 -20.28
CA PRO A 31 6.97 -16.39 -21.07
C PRO A 31 6.68 -15.72 -22.43
N SER A 32 5.48 -15.89 -22.99
CA SER A 32 5.05 -15.23 -24.24
C SER A 32 4.61 -13.77 -24.04
N ASN A 33 4.46 -13.32 -22.80
CA ASN A 33 4.21 -11.93 -22.50
C ASN A 33 5.49 -11.11 -22.83
N PRO A 34 5.44 -10.06 -23.66
CA PRO A 34 6.65 -9.36 -24.11
C PRO A 34 7.62 -8.92 -22.99
N PRO A 35 7.16 -8.40 -21.82
CA PRO A 35 8.05 -8.11 -20.70
C PRO A 35 8.75 -9.34 -20.11
N MET A 36 8.14 -10.52 -20.20
CA MET A 36 8.70 -11.77 -19.70
C MET A 36 9.65 -12.44 -20.69
N GLU A 37 9.42 -12.30 -21.99
CA GLU A 37 10.34 -12.78 -23.05
C GLU A 37 11.77 -12.27 -22.83
N ILE A 38 11.92 -11.01 -22.39
CA ILE A 38 13.24 -10.41 -22.16
C ILE A 38 13.82 -10.71 -20.77
N SER A 39 13.07 -11.34 -19.87
CA SER A 39 13.50 -11.57 -18.49
C SER A 39 14.81 -12.36 -18.34
N PRO A 40 15.15 -13.36 -19.19
CA PRO A 40 16.44 -14.05 -19.07
C PRO A 40 17.64 -13.11 -19.26
N ALA A 41 17.55 -12.20 -20.25
CA ALA A 41 18.56 -11.19 -20.49
C ALA A 41 18.65 -10.16 -19.35
N ILE A 42 17.50 -9.79 -18.76
CA ILE A 42 17.47 -8.92 -17.56
C ILE A 42 18.26 -9.57 -16.41
N PHE A 43 17.97 -10.83 -16.09
CA PHE A 43 18.66 -11.55 -15.03
C PHE A 43 20.15 -11.71 -15.30
N GLN A 44 20.54 -12.04 -16.54
CA GLN A 44 21.94 -12.19 -16.91
C GLN A 44 22.72 -10.90 -16.61
N VAL A 45 22.23 -9.75 -17.07
CA VAL A 45 22.90 -8.46 -16.85
C VAL A 45 22.99 -8.13 -15.36
N ILE A 46 21.95 -8.38 -14.57
CA ILE A 46 21.96 -8.11 -13.12
C ILE A 46 22.92 -9.06 -12.38
N ARG A 47 23.01 -10.34 -12.79
CA ARG A 47 23.97 -11.29 -12.22
C ARG A 47 25.40 -10.84 -12.46
N GLU A 48 25.72 -10.49 -13.69
CA GLU A 48 27.07 -10.10 -14.13
C GLU A 48 27.50 -8.72 -13.60
N HIS A 49 26.58 -7.75 -13.59
CA HIS A 49 26.94 -6.35 -13.37
C HIS A 49 26.32 -5.72 -12.11
N GLY A 50 25.64 -6.52 -11.29
CA GLY A 50 24.98 -6.07 -10.06
C GLY A 50 23.68 -5.30 -10.31
N PRO A 51 23.25 -4.47 -9.33
CA PRO A 51 21.96 -3.78 -9.39
C PRO A 51 21.79 -2.88 -10.63
N ARG A 52 20.61 -2.95 -11.29
CA ARG A 52 20.31 -2.19 -12.52
C ARG A 52 18.93 -1.55 -12.53
N SER A 53 18.83 -0.45 -13.26
CA SER A 53 17.58 0.23 -13.60
C SER A 53 17.22 0.00 -15.07
N SER A 54 15.99 0.33 -15.44
CA SER A 54 15.51 0.17 -16.82
C SER A 54 16.34 0.95 -17.86
N ILE A 55 17.02 2.02 -17.44
CA ILE A 55 17.88 2.81 -18.34
C ILE A 55 19.17 2.09 -18.74
N ASP A 56 19.62 1.12 -17.95
CA ASP A 56 20.93 0.48 -18.13
C ASP A 56 20.90 -0.60 -19.23
N PHE A 57 19.69 -1.02 -19.64
CA PHE A 57 19.48 -2.05 -20.65
C PHE A 57 19.56 -1.53 -22.09
N LYS A 58 19.81 -0.23 -22.30
CA LYS A 58 19.93 0.43 -23.63
C LYS A 58 18.80 0.08 -24.64
N ARG A 59 17.63 -0.29 -24.12
CA ARG A 59 16.43 -0.65 -24.87
C ARG A 59 15.44 0.52 -24.97
N LYS A 60 14.81 0.66 -26.13
CA LYS A 60 13.86 1.76 -26.45
C LYS A 60 12.48 1.27 -26.87
N ASP A 61 12.31 -0.03 -27.05
CA ASP A 61 11.04 -0.68 -27.30
C ASP A 61 10.06 -0.41 -26.16
N MET A 62 8.80 -0.24 -26.54
CA MET A 62 7.70 0.19 -25.68
C MET A 62 6.62 -0.88 -25.66
N VAL A 63 5.88 -0.94 -24.56
CA VAL A 63 4.73 -1.84 -24.38
C VAL A 63 3.60 -1.08 -23.71
N ASP A 64 2.36 -1.43 -24.04
CA ASP A 64 1.20 -0.92 -23.33
C ASP A 64 1.27 -1.29 -21.84
N TRP A 65 0.82 -0.37 -20.98
CA TRP A 65 0.98 -0.52 -19.54
C TRP A 65 -0.24 -0.06 -18.76
N SER A 66 -0.32 -0.54 -17.52
CA SER A 66 -1.47 -0.41 -16.61
C SER A 66 -1.95 1.02 -16.32
N TRP A 67 -1.17 2.03 -16.68
CA TRP A 67 -1.50 3.45 -16.51
C TRP A 67 -1.89 4.16 -17.82
N GLY A 68 -2.24 3.41 -18.86
CA GLY A 68 -2.76 3.95 -20.13
C GLY A 68 -1.74 4.70 -20.99
N LYS A 69 -0.46 4.73 -20.58
CA LYS A 69 0.64 5.23 -21.39
C LYS A 69 1.65 4.10 -21.63
N PRO A 70 2.15 3.94 -22.86
CA PRO A 70 3.22 2.99 -23.12
C PRO A 70 4.43 3.26 -22.21
N THR A 71 5.07 2.19 -21.76
CA THR A 71 6.30 2.24 -20.96
C THR A 71 7.42 1.48 -21.66
N ARG A 72 8.68 1.73 -21.27
CA ARG A 72 9.80 0.95 -21.81
C ARG A 72 9.65 -0.52 -21.45
N LEU A 73 9.89 -1.42 -22.39
CA LEU A 73 9.75 -2.86 -22.15
C LEU A 73 10.60 -3.34 -20.97
N ALA A 74 11.86 -2.89 -20.89
CA ALA A 74 12.74 -3.17 -19.76
C ALA A 74 12.17 -2.71 -18.41
N ARG A 75 11.44 -1.58 -18.39
CA ARG A 75 10.76 -1.11 -17.18
C ARG A 75 9.58 -2.03 -16.80
N ALA A 76 8.75 -2.41 -17.76
CA ALA A 76 7.64 -3.33 -17.52
C ALA A 76 8.15 -4.68 -16.97
N SER A 77 9.22 -5.22 -17.57
CA SER A 77 9.86 -6.47 -17.14
C SER A 77 10.34 -6.39 -15.69
N LEU A 78 11.13 -5.35 -15.35
CA LEU A 78 11.60 -5.13 -13.98
C LEU A 78 10.46 -4.96 -12.97
N GLU A 79 9.37 -4.29 -13.35
CA GLU A 79 8.19 -4.11 -12.50
C GLU A 79 7.46 -5.44 -12.24
N ILE A 80 7.29 -6.28 -13.26
CA ILE A 80 6.68 -7.61 -13.14
C ILE A 80 7.55 -8.53 -12.30
N LEU A 81 8.85 -8.61 -12.60
CA LEU A 81 9.80 -9.42 -11.82
C LEU A 81 9.83 -9.00 -10.35
N ASN A 82 9.74 -7.70 -10.07
CA ASN A 82 9.61 -7.20 -8.71
C ASN A 82 8.27 -7.56 -8.05
N ALA A 83 7.17 -7.56 -8.80
CA ALA A 83 5.87 -7.95 -8.28
C ALA A 83 5.76 -9.46 -8.00
N MET A 84 6.44 -10.29 -8.79
CA MET A 84 6.59 -11.73 -8.57
C MET A 84 7.60 -12.07 -7.46
N GLY A 85 8.41 -11.07 -7.05
CA GLY A 85 9.45 -11.21 -6.03
C GLY A 85 10.70 -11.92 -6.52
N GLU A 86 10.97 -11.92 -7.83
CA GLU A 86 12.24 -12.40 -8.40
C GLU A 86 13.35 -11.35 -8.31
N LEU A 87 12.95 -10.08 -8.35
CA LEU A 87 13.81 -8.93 -8.10
C LEU A 87 13.25 -8.11 -6.95
N LEU A 88 14.09 -7.35 -6.26
CA LEU A 88 13.64 -6.33 -5.32
C LEU A 88 14.32 -4.99 -5.59
N ILE A 89 13.71 -3.92 -5.10
CA ILE A 89 14.30 -2.59 -5.16
C ILE A 89 15.48 -2.55 -4.19
N HIS A 90 16.71 -2.54 -4.72
CA HIS A 90 17.92 -2.36 -3.95
C HIS A 90 18.02 -0.93 -3.42
N HIS A 91 17.77 0.06 -4.27
CA HIS A 91 17.80 1.47 -3.90
C HIS A 91 17.05 2.32 -4.93
N ARG A 92 17.01 3.63 -4.68
CA ARG A 92 16.43 4.62 -5.60
C ARG A 92 17.42 5.74 -5.88
N VAL A 93 17.42 6.22 -7.12
CA VAL A 93 18.10 7.45 -7.55
C VAL A 93 17.00 8.42 -7.97
N GLY A 94 16.62 9.33 -7.07
CA GLY A 94 15.38 10.10 -7.22
C GLY A 94 14.15 9.18 -7.28
N THR A 95 13.31 9.33 -8.30
CA THR A 95 12.13 8.45 -8.52
C THR A 95 12.47 7.13 -9.20
N ARG A 96 13.70 6.99 -9.72
CA ARG A 96 14.15 5.81 -10.46
C ARG A 96 14.48 4.67 -9.50
N ARG A 97 13.89 3.51 -9.74
CA ARG A 97 14.20 2.27 -9.01
C ARG A 97 15.39 1.56 -9.64
N VAL A 98 16.28 1.07 -8.78
CA VAL A 98 17.36 0.16 -9.14
C VAL A 98 17.06 -1.18 -8.46
N PHE A 99 17.09 -2.24 -9.25
CA PHE A 99 16.67 -3.58 -8.84
C PHE A 99 17.88 -4.50 -8.74
N ASP A 100 17.82 -5.45 -7.81
CA ASP A 100 18.76 -6.58 -7.71
C ASP A 100 17.99 -7.86 -7.41
N LEU A 101 18.70 -8.99 -7.45
CA LEU A 101 18.16 -10.32 -7.20
C LEU A 101 17.64 -10.42 -5.76
N THR A 102 16.48 -11.05 -5.58
CA THR A 102 15.88 -11.24 -4.26
C THR A 102 16.83 -11.97 -3.30
N GLU A 103 17.57 -12.98 -3.77
CA GLU A 103 18.54 -13.75 -2.99
C GLU A 103 19.77 -12.96 -2.52
N ARG A 104 20.04 -11.79 -3.12
CA ARG A 104 21.10 -10.88 -2.65
C ARG A 104 20.61 -9.89 -1.60
N LEU A 105 19.30 -9.69 -1.50
CA LEU A 105 18.69 -8.63 -0.69
C LEU A 105 17.96 -9.14 0.54
N LEU A 106 17.58 -10.41 0.58
CA LEU A 106 16.90 -11.03 1.71
C LEU A 106 17.64 -12.27 2.20
N PRO A 107 17.62 -12.54 3.52
CA PRO A 107 18.10 -13.80 4.07
C PRO A 107 17.39 -15.02 3.46
N THR A 108 18.12 -16.11 3.26
CA THR A 108 17.62 -17.37 2.69
C THR A 108 16.44 -17.94 3.48
N GLU A 109 16.42 -17.71 4.80
CA GLU A 109 15.37 -18.15 5.71
C GLU A 109 14.03 -17.49 5.38
N LEU A 110 14.04 -16.20 5.00
CA LEU A 110 12.83 -15.51 4.58
C LEU A 110 12.38 -15.97 3.19
N ILE A 111 13.32 -16.17 2.27
CA ILE A 111 13.03 -16.58 0.89
C ILE A 111 12.38 -17.97 0.85
N SER A 112 12.91 -18.89 1.66
CA SER A 112 12.47 -20.29 1.70
C SER A 112 11.30 -20.53 2.65
N ALA A 113 10.92 -19.53 3.45
CA ALA A 113 9.80 -19.67 4.38
C ALA A 113 8.47 -19.87 3.64
N LEU A 114 7.67 -20.79 4.16
CA LEU A 114 6.30 -21.02 3.70
C LEU A 114 5.39 -19.84 4.08
N ASP A 115 4.23 -19.74 3.43
CA ASP A 115 3.18 -18.80 3.86
C ASP A 115 2.77 -19.14 5.31
N PRO A 116 2.95 -18.22 6.27
CA PRO A 116 2.57 -18.45 7.66
C PRO A 116 1.05 -18.54 7.84
N ASN A 117 0.28 -18.13 6.85
CA ASN A 117 -1.16 -18.28 6.82
C ASN A 117 -1.52 -19.61 6.16
N GLU A 118 -1.76 -20.65 6.95
CA GLU A 118 -2.06 -21.99 6.45
C GLU A 118 -3.35 -22.02 5.63
N THR A 119 -4.39 -21.28 6.06
CA THR A 119 -5.67 -21.23 5.36
C THR A 119 -5.94 -19.86 4.72
N GLU A 120 -6.83 -19.82 3.74
CA GLU A 120 -7.37 -18.56 3.20
C GLU A 120 -7.99 -17.69 4.30
N LYS A 121 -8.63 -18.33 5.28
CA LYS A 121 -9.21 -17.66 6.43
C LYS A 121 -8.17 -16.92 7.28
N ASP A 122 -6.98 -17.51 7.45
CA ASP A 122 -5.86 -16.94 8.21
C ASP A 122 -5.24 -15.76 7.48
N TYR A 123 -5.04 -15.91 6.17
CA TYR A 123 -4.51 -14.83 5.32
C TYR A 123 -5.43 -13.61 5.34
N GLN A 124 -6.74 -13.83 5.24
CA GLN A 124 -7.74 -12.76 5.34
C GLN A 124 -7.68 -12.08 6.71
N ASN A 125 -7.59 -12.85 7.79
CA ASN A 125 -7.44 -12.32 9.16
C ASN A 125 -6.19 -11.44 9.28
N TRP A 126 -5.03 -11.98 8.91
CA TRP A 126 -3.75 -11.29 8.99
C TRP A 126 -3.76 -9.99 8.19
N HIS A 127 -4.22 -10.03 6.93
CA HIS A 127 -4.16 -8.87 6.05
C HIS A 127 -5.18 -7.80 6.44
N VAL A 128 -6.39 -8.18 6.87
CA VAL A 128 -7.38 -7.22 7.40
C VAL A 128 -6.89 -6.60 8.71
N PHE A 129 -6.34 -7.40 9.63
CA PHE A 129 -5.77 -6.90 10.89
C PHE A 129 -4.62 -5.91 10.62
N ARG A 130 -3.70 -6.28 9.72
CA ARG A 130 -2.62 -5.41 9.25
C ARG A 130 -3.16 -4.10 8.67
N ARG A 131 -4.19 -4.18 7.81
CA ARG A 131 -4.81 -3.00 7.19
C ARG A 131 -5.44 -2.08 8.23
N VAL A 132 -6.14 -2.62 9.23
CA VAL A 132 -6.70 -1.83 10.34
C VAL A 132 -5.59 -1.10 11.09
N GLY A 133 -4.49 -1.80 11.43
CA GLY A 133 -3.34 -1.20 12.10
C GLY A 133 -2.66 -0.09 11.28
N GLY A 134 -2.59 -0.25 9.95
CA GLY A 134 -2.08 0.80 9.07
C GLY A 134 -2.97 2.04 9.05
N LEU A 135 -4.30 1.87 9.05
CA LEU A 135 -5.27 2.95 8.97
C LEU A 135 -5.48 3.70 10.29
N GLY A 136 -5.24 3.06 11.43
CA GLY A 136 -5.48 3.58 12.79
C GLY A 136 -6.97 3.66 13.16
N LEU A 137 -7.84 4.06 12.24
CA LEU A 137 -9.31 4.07 12.38
C LEU A 137 -9.97 3.60 11.08
N ALA A 138 -10.30 2.32 11.02
CA ALA A 138 -10.78 1.68 9.80
C ALA A 138 -12.30 1.74 9.66
N SER A 139 -12.78 2.28 8.54
CA SER A 139 -14.19 2.23 8.15
C SER A 139 -14.45 0.96 7.32
N PRO A 140 -15.40 0.10 7.71
CA PRO A 140 -15.76 -1.09 6.93
C PRO A 140 -16.42 -0.76 5.60
N ASN A 141 -16.86 0.49 5.41
CA ASN A 141 -17.60 0.96 4.24
C ASN A 141 -16.71 1.69 3.23
N ALA A 142 -15.51 2.10 3.63
CA ALA A 142 -14.56 2.75 2.73
C ALA A 142 -13.92 1.72 1.81
N SER A 143 -14.50 1.47 0.64
CA SER A 143 -13.95 0.51 -0.35
C SER A 143 -12.48 0.76 -0.65
N GLU A 144 -12.09 2.04 -0.70
CA GLU A 144 -10.70 2.47 -0.83
C GLU A 144 -9.80 1.83 0.23
N TYR A 145 -10.23 1.64 1.47
CA TYR A 145 -9.41 1.02 2.53
C TYR A 145 -9.08 -0.44 2.33
N TRP A 146 -9.73 -1.15 1.39
CA TRP A 146 -9.67 -2.61 1.34
C TRP A 146 -9.15 -3.15 0.00
N GLY A 147 -8.74 -2.25 -0.90
CA GLY A 147 -8.16 -2.64 -2.18
C GLY A 147 -6.88 -3.46 -2.03
N ALA A 148 -6.64 -4.31 -3.03
CA ALA A 148 -5.46 -5.19 -3.19
C ALA A 148 -5.30 -6.33 -2.16
N ILE A 149 -6.27 -6.54 -1.28
CA ILE A 149 -6.32 -7.71 -0.40
C ILE A 149 -6.98 -8.86 -1.18
N LEU A 150 -6.18 -9.84 -1.62
CA LEU A 150 -6.69 -11.03 -2.32
C LEU A 150 -7.76 -11.75 -1.48
N GLY A 151 -8.79 -12.29 -2.13
CA GLY A 151 -9.85 -13.05 -1.46
C GLY A 151 -10.79 -12.24 -0.55
N VAL A 152 -10.58 -10.93 -0.38
CA VAL A 152 -11.39 -10.10 0.52
C VAL A 152 -12.31 -9.17 -0.27
N ASN A 153 -13.54 -9.65 -0.49
CA ASN A 153 -14.65 -8.80 -0.94
C ASN A 153 -15.36 -8.14 0.27
N THR A 154 -16.47 -7.43 0.03
CA THR A 154 -17.21 -6.73 1.10
C THR A 154 -17.79 -7.69 2.16
N GLU A 155 -18.29 -8.85 1.77
CA GLU A 155 -18.86 -9.84 2.70
C GLU A 155 -17.77 -10.45 3.59
N ILE A 156 -16.71 -10.96 2.95
CA ILE A 156 -15.54 -11.54 3.64
C ILE A 156 -14.88 -10.52 4.55
N ARG A 157 -14.78 -9.26 4.13
CA ARG A 157 -14.28 -8.17 4.97
C ARG A 157 -15.10 -8.03 6.25
N ARG A 158 -16.43 -7.97 6.16
CA ARG A 158 -17.31 -7.81 7.32
C ARG A 158 -17.23 -9.01 8.25
N ALA A 159 -17.24 -10.22 7.70
CA ALA A 159 -17.08 -11.45 8.47
C ALA A 159 -15.73 -11.51 9.20
N THR A 160 -14.66 -11.05 8.53
CA THR A 160 -13.30 -11.00 9.10
C THR A 160 -13.18 -9.96 10.19
N LEU A 161 -13.69 -8.74 9.98
CA LEU A 161 -13.73 -7.71 11.04
C LEU A 161 -14.51 -8.19 12.27
N LYS A 162 -15.66 -8.84 12.06
CA LYS A 162 -16.43 -9.42 13.18
C LYS A 162 -15.62 -10.47 13.93
N ARG A 163 -15.03 -11.43 13.21
CA ARG A 163 -14.20 -12.50 13.80
C ARG A 163 -13.03 -11.94 14.61
N LEU A 164 -12.36 -10.90 14.12
CA LEU A 164 -11.25 -10.26 14.82
C LEU A 164 -11.70 -9.44 16.03
N VAL A 165 -12.94 -8.95 16.06
CA VAL A 165 -13.54 -8.37 17.27
C VAL A 165 -13.90 -9.47 18.26
N ASP A 166 -14.51 -10.56 17.80
CA ASP A 166 -14.89 -11.71 18.65
C ASP A 166 -13.64 -12.36 19.30
N SER A 167 -12.48 -12.35 18.63
CA SER A 167 -11.21 -12.85 19.18
C SER A 167 -10.47 -11.87 20.10
N GLY A 168 -10.93 -10.60 20.17
CA GLY A 168 -10.26 -9.57 20.96
C GLY A 168 -9.01 -8.97 20.30
N ASP A 169 -8.80 -9.18 18.99
CA ASP A 169 -7.70 -8.55 18.25
C ASP A 169 -8.06 -7.11 17.83
N LEU A 170 -9.33 -6.88 17.50
CA LEU A 170 -9.87 -5.58 17.12
C LEU A 170 -10.97 -5.11 18.08
N MET A 171 -11.20 -3.81 18.10
CA MET A 171 -12.32 -3.18 18.80
C MET A 171 -13.20 -2.44 17.81
N ALA A 172 -14.51 -2.64 17.90
CA ALA A 172 -15.48 -1.77 17.26
C ALA A 172 -15.63 -0.47 18.07
N VAL A 173 -15.50 0.68 17.42
CA VAL A 173 -15.58 2.00 18.06
C VAL A 173 -16.58 2.91 17.35
N ALA A 174 -17.23 3.77 18.13
CA ALA A 174 -18.00 4.90 17.64
C ALA A 174 -17.19 6.19 17.82
N VAL A 175 -17.47 7.19 16.99
CA VAL A 175 -16.88 8.53 17.11
C VAL A 175 -18.00 9.53 17.34
N ASP A 176 -17.87 10.33 18.40
CA ASP A 176 -18.82 11.38 18.71
C ASP A 176 -19.00 12.35 17.54
N GLY A 177 -20.24 12.74 17.25
CA GLY A 177 -20.56 13.58 16.10
C GLY A 177 -20.58 12.85 14.74
N VAL A 178 -20.28 11.55 14.70
CA VAL A 178 -20.35 10.72 13.49
C VAL A 178 -21.39 9.59 13.67
N PRO A 179 -22.69 9.91 13.67
CA PRO A 179 -23.73 8.94 14.00
C PRO A 179 -23.85 7.82 12.95
N ARG A 180 -24.32 6.65 13.40
CA ARG A 180 -24.61 5.48 12.55
C ARG A 180 -23.40 4.97 11.75
N GLN A 181 -22.19 5.15 12.29
CA GLN A 181 -20.97 4.56 11.77
C GLN A 181 -20.27 3.76 12.86
N THR A 182 -19.72 2.62 12.48
CA THR A 182 -18.85 1.80 13.31
C THR A 182 -17.51 1.73 12.64
N PHE A 183 -16.46 2.09 13.38
CA PHE A 183 -15.08 1.98 12.95
C PHE A 183 -14.39 0.86 13.71
N PHE A 184 -13.19 0.49 13.28
CA PHE A 184 -12.39 -0.56 13.89
C PHE A 184 -10.98 -0.05 14.15
N ILE A 185 -10.46 -0.37 15.33
CA ILE A 185 -9.06 -0.18 15.71
C ILE A 185 -8.48 -1.51 16.18
N ARG A 186 -7.16 -1.65 16.25
CA ARG A 186 -6.58 -2.81 16.95
C ARG A 186 -6.76 -2.62 18.45
N MET A 187 -7.07 -3.69 19.16
CA MET A 187 -7.11 -3.65 20.63
C MET A 187 -5.77 -3.18 21.21
N ALA A 188 -4.65 -3.54 20.58
CA ALA A 188 -3.31 -3.09 20.94
C ALA A 188 -3.10 -1.56 20.84
N ASP A 189 -3.95 -0.83 20.09
CA ASP A 189 -3.85 0.62 19.93
C ASP A 189 -4.70 1.39 20.98
N LEU A 190 -5.53 0.70 21.76
CA LEU A 190 -6.38 1.32 22.80
C LEU A 190 -5.57 2.15 23.83
N PRO A 191 -4.41 1.69 24.35
CA PRO A 191 -3.61 2.49 25.29
C PRO A 191 -3.16 3.84 24.70
N VAL A 192 -2.95 3.92 23.39
CA VAL A 192 -2.58 5.18 22.72
C VAL A 192 -3.75 6.17 22.79
N ILE A 193 -4.98 5.70 22.54
CA ILE A 193 -6.19 6.53 22.62
C ILE A 193 -6.42 7.02 24.05
N GLU A 194 -6.33 6.13 25.03
CA GLU A 194 -6.48 6.49 26.45
C GLU A 194 -5.43 7.51 26.91
N ALA A 195 -4.19 7.36 26.45
CA ALA A 195 -3.12 8.30 26.75
C ALA A 195 -3.36 9.69 26.13
N VAL A 196 -3.94 9.74 24.92
CA VAL A 196 -4.31 11.00 24.26
C VAL A 196 -5.48 11.67 24.98
N GLN A 197 -6.49 10.93 25.43
CA GLN A 197 -7.62 11.47 26.19
C GLN A 197 -7.20 12.12 27.52
N LYS A 198 -6.15 11.60 28.17
CA LYS A 198 -5.60 12.16 29.41
C LYS A 198 -4.80 13.46 29.20
N LYS A 199 -4.36 13.75 27.98
CA LYS A 199 -3.57 14.96 27.68
C LYS A 199 -4.45 16.04 27.05
N ARG A 200 -4.28 17.30 27.49
CA ARG A 200 -4.88 18.48 26.85
C ARG A 200 -4.14 18.78 25.54
N SER A 201 -4.60 18.14 24.45
CA SER A 201 -4.17 18.35 23.06
C SER A 201 -2.70 18.04 22.74
N PRO A 202 -2.39 17.58 21.51
CA PRO A 202 -1.01 17.40 21.06
C PRO A 202 -0.28 18.76 21.02
N ARG A 203 1.05 18.74 21.16
CA ARG A 203 1.88 19.94 21.00
C ARG A 203 1.61 20.58 19.64
N ALA A 204 1.36 21.89 19.66
CA ALA A 204 1.10 22.65 18.45
C ALA A 204 2.31 22.59 17.50
N ARG A 205 2.13 21.91 16.37
CA ARG A 205 3.11 21.73 15.30
C ARG A 205 2.38 21.68 13.97
N ALA A 206 2.92 22.35 12.97
CA ALA A 206 2.50 22.21 11.58
C ALA A 206 3.10 20.93 10.96
N VAL A 207 2.26 20.12 10.32
CA VAL A 207 2.65 18.90 9.62
C VAL A 207 1.98 18.91 8.24
N PHE A 208 2.79 18.75 7.19
CA PHE A 208 2.30 18.54 5.83
C PHE A 208 2.00 17.07 5.63
N ILE A 209 0.79 16.76 5.20
CA ILE A 209 0.36 15.40 4.91
C ILE A 209 0.56 15.14 3.42
N ALA A 210 1.24 14.03 3.09
CA ALA A 210 1.42 13.64 1.71
C ALA A 210 0.04 13.33 1.06
N PRO A 211 -0.20 13.65 -0.22
CA PRO A 211 -1.50 13.46 -0.87
C PRO A 211 -1.99 12.01 -0.93
N LEU A 212 -1.07 11.06 -0.74
CA LEU A 212 -1.30 9.61 -0.74
C LEU A 212 -1.21 8.99 0.65
N ASP A 213 -1.03 9.79 1.69
CA ASP A 213 -1.08 9.33 3.08
C ASP A 213 -2.40 8.60 3.34
N ASN A 214 -2.32 7.50 4.10
CA ASN A 214 -3.47 6.64 4.31
C ASN A 214 -4.57 7.29 5.15
N LEU A 215 -4.24 8.34 5.92
CA LEU A 215 -5.22 9.22 6.58
C LEU A 215 -6.19 9.85 5.58
N LEU A 216 -5.76 10.08 4.33
CA LEU A 216 -6.55 10.74 3.30
C LEU A 216 -7.31 9.77 2.38
N TRP A 217 -7.21 8.46 2.60
CA TRP A 217 -7.87 7.46 1.74
C TRP A 217 -9.40 7.42 1.94
N ASP A 218 -9.94 7.71 3.12
CA ASP A 218 -11.39 7.86 3.32
C ASP A 218 -11.75 9.33 3.51
N ARG A 219 -12.06 9.97 2.38
CA ARG A 219 -12.43 11.39 2.33
C ARG A 219 -13.70 11.68 3.13
N ASN A 220 -14.62 10.71 3.24
CA ASN A 220 -15.83 10.88 4.05
C ASN A 220 -15.50 10.89 5.53
N LEU A 221 -14.58 10.02 5.97
CA LEU A 221 -14.07 10.04 7.34
C LEU A 221 -13.37 11.36 7.63
N VAL A 222 -12.45 11.80 6.76
CA VAL A 222 -11.73 13.07 6.94
C VAL A 222 -12.69 14.24 7.05
N ARG A 223 -13.69 14.30 6.16
CA ARG A 223 -14.74 15.33 6.20
C ARG A 223 -15.56 15.27 7.50
N ARG A 224 -15.99 14.09 7.94
CA ARG A 224 -16.89 13.94 9.10
C ARG A 224 -16.18 14.20 10.43
N ILE A 225 -14.95 13.74 10.58
CA ILE A 225 -14.19 13.85 11.83
C ILE A 225 -13.48 15.19 11.94
N PHE A 226 -12.87 15.66 10.84
CA PHE A 226 -12.03 16.85 10.87
C PHE A 226 -12.65 18.08 10.20
N ASN A 227 -13.87 17.97 9.67
CA ASN A 227 -14.53 19.03 8.90
C ASN A 227 -13.64 19.56 7.76
N PHE A 228 -12.97 18.65 7.06
CA PHE A 228 -11.99 18.98 6.01
C PHE A 228 -12.30 18.23 4.71
N ASP A 229 -12.72 18.98 3.67
CA ASP A 229 -12.96 18.41 2.34
C ASP A 229 -11.64 18.26 1.57
N TYR A 230 -11.22 17.02 1.33
CA TYR A 230 -10.02 16.74 0.55
C TYR A 230 -10.34 15.87 -0.66
N VAL A 231 -9.90 16.30 -1.83
CA VAL A 231 -10.04 15.58 -3.09
C VAL A 231 -8.68 15.59 -3.77
N TRP A 232 -8.18 14.42 -4.14
CA TRP A 232 -6.99 14.34 -4.96
C TRP A 232 -7.36 14.65 -6.42
N GLU A 233 -7.05 15.87 -6.87
CA GLU A 233 -7.54 16.43 -8.14
C GLU A 233 -6.63 16.15 -9.35
N ILE A 234 -5.66 15.24 -9.22
CA ILE A 234 -4.75 14.87 -10.31
C ILE A 234 -5.49 14.37 -11.56
N TYR A 235 -6.65 13.76 -11.37
CA TYR A 235 -7.49 13.22 -12.44
C TYR A 235 -8.47 14.24 -13.02
N LYS A 236 -8.62 15.43 -12.41
CA LYS A 236 -9.44 16.50 -12.98
C LYS A 236 -8.67 17.18 -14.11
N PRO A 237 -9.36 17.57 -15.21
CA PRO A 237 -8.83 18.56 -16.14
C PRO A 237 -8.36 19.81 -15.38
N GLU A 238 -7.28 20.44 -15.85
CA GLU A 238 -6.66 21.57 -15.16
C GLU A 238 -7.65 22.70 -14.85
N VAL A 239 -8.55 23.00 -15.78
CA VAL A 239 -9.59 24.03 -15.64
C VAL A 239 -10.67 23.71 -14.61
N GLU A 240 -10.82 22.44 -14.21
CA GLU A 240 -11.80 22.00 -13.20
C GLU A 240 -11.17 21.85 -11.80
N ARG A 241 -9.86 22.07 -11.71
CA ARG A 241 -9.16 21.97 -10.43
C ARG A 241 -9.46 23.20 -9.58
N LYS A 242 -9.86 22.94 -8.34
CA LYS A 242 -9.95 23.93 -7.28
C LYS A 242 -8.58 24.16 -6.61
N TYR A 243 -7.73 23.12 -6.60
CA TYR A 243 -6.40 23.16 -5.99
C TYR A 243 -5.38 22.48 -6.91
N GLY A 244 -4.09 22.78 -6.74
CA GLY A 244 -3.01 22.12 -7.47
C GLY A 244 -3.04 20.58 -7.41
N TYR A 245 -2.41 19.95 -8.41
CA TYR A 245 -2.49 18.49 -8.64
C TYR A 245 -1.86 17.63 -7.52
N TYR A 246 -1.03 18.22 -6.65
CA TYR A 246 -0.48 17.62 -5.43
C TYR A 246 -0.64 18.53 -4.21
N VAL A 247 -1.80 19.18 -4.07
CA VAL A 247 -2.11 20.00 -2.88
C VAL A 247 -1.89 19.21 -1.58
N LEU A 248 -1.10 19.76 -0.67
CA LEU A 248 -0.74 19.18 0.61
C LEU A 248 -1.68 19.68 1.71
N PRO A 249 -2.44 18.81 2.40
CA PRO A 249 -3.14 19.20 3.62
C PRO A 249 -2.16 19.54 4.74
N VAL A 250 -2.48 20.56 5.53
CA VAL A 250 -1.68 20.96 6.70
C VAL A 250 -2.45 20.68 7.96
N ILE A 251 -1.87 19.87 8.84
CA ILE A 251 -2.35 19.66 10.21
C ILE A 251 -1.60 20.62 11.13
N TYR A 252 -2.32 21.31 12.02
CA TYR A 252 -1.75 22.05 13.15
C TYR A 252 -2.36 21.55 14.45
N GLY A 253 -1.55 20.90 15.29
CA GLY A 253 -2.07 20.19 16.46
C GLY A 253 -2.86 18.95 16.04
N ASP A 254 -4.17 18.98 16.25
CA ASP A 254 -5.12 17.89 15.96
C ASP A 254 -6.13 18.23 14.85
N ARG A 255 -5.95 19.35 14.14
CA ARG A 255 -6.87 19.84 13.11
C ARG A 255 -6.17 20.08 11.78
N PHE A 256 -6.88 19.78 10.69
CA PHE A 256 -6.50 20.32 9.39
C PHE A 256 -6.84 21.80 9.33
N VAL A 257 -5.84 22.65 9.05
CA VAL A 257 -5.98 24.12 9.09
C VAL A 257 -5.72 24.80 7.76
N ALA A 258 -5.01 24.15 6.84
CA ALA A 258 -4.64 24.76 5.57
C ALA A 258 -4.40 23.71 4.47
N ARG A 259 -4.15 24.23 3.27
CA ARG A 259 -3.68 23.52 2.08
C ARG A 259 -2.51 24.32 1.51
N VAL A 260 -1.52 23.63 0.95
CA VAL A 260 -0.39 24.26 0.24
C VAL A 260 -0.27 23.60 -1.13
N ASP A 261 -0.21 24.42 -2.18
CA ASP A 261 0.06 23.99 -3.55
C ASP A 261 1.23 24.75 -4.19
#